data_AF-A0AAW3NIY3-F1
#
_entry.id   AF-A0AAW3NIY3-F1
#
_cell.length_a   1.000
_cell.length_b   1.000
_cell.length_c   1.000
_cell.angle_alpha   90.00
_cell.angle_beta   90.00
_cell.angle_gamma   90.00
#
_symmetry.space_group_name_H-M   'P 1'
#
loop_
_entity.id
_entity.type
_entity.pdbx_description
1 polymer ?
#
loop_
_entity_poly.entity_id
_entity_poly.type
_entity_poly.pdbx_seq_one_letter_code
_entity_poly.pdbx_strand_id
1 'polypeptide(L)'
;MTFKKLSKADLADYREKLRKEQGNRCPITGWHLTDDIVADHCHKTGMMRAALPRWVNAVLGRVENWAGRVGGGVPVPTFLRKCADYIEHYQLFPSFVFHPLHKTPEEKKEAAKKKAAKRRAAKKAEVGK
;
A
#
# COMPACT_ATOMS: atom_id res chain seq x y z
N MET A 1 -28.10 14.52 19.36
CA MET A 1 -27.20 13.36 19.56
C MET A 1 -26.06 13.77 20.47
N THR A 2 -25.76 13.02 21.52
CA THR A 2 -24.64 13.31 22.43
C THR A 2 -23.40 12.53 21.99
N PHE A 3 -22.23 13.19 22.01
CA PHE A 3 -20.96 12.53 21.70
C PHE A 3 -20.56 11.62 22.85
N LYS A 4 -20.26 10.35 22.55
CA LYS A 4 -19.75 9.37 23.50
C LYS A 4 -18.32 8.99 23.13
N LYS A 5 -17.40 9.16 24.08
CA LYS A 5 -16.03 8.65 23.96
C LYS A 5 -15.98 7.23 24.53
N LEU A 6 -15.39 6.29 23.79
CA LEU A 6 -15.18 4.93 24.29
C LEU A 6 -14.05 4.89 25.31
N SER A 7 -14.20 4.03 26.32
CA SER A 7 -13.09 3.64 27.19
C SER A 7 -12.19 2.64 26.47
N LYS A 8 -10.97 2.44 27.01
CA LYS A 8 -10.06 1.41 26.48
C LYS A 8 -10.62 -0.01 26.67
N ALA A 9 -11.40 -0.25 27.73
CA ALA A 9 -12.03 -1.53 28.00
C ALA A 9 -13.10 -1.84 26.93
N ASP A 10 -13.92 -0.86 26.57
CA ASP A 10 -15.01 -1.04 25.60
C ASP A 10 -14.52 -1.18 24.15
N LEU A 11 -13.24 -0.86 23.87
CA LEU A 11 -12.70 -0.86 22.51
C LEU A 11 -12.69 -2.27 21.90
N ALA A 12 -12.43 -3.30 22.71
CA ALA A 12 -12.43 -4.68 22.26
C ALA A 12 -13.83 -5.12 21.81
N ASP A 13 -14.84 -4.83 22.63
CA ASP A 13 -16.24 -5.15 22.34
C ASP A 13 -16.76 -4.37 21.13
N TYR A 14 -16.39 -3.09 21.03
CA TYR A 14 -16.78 -2.26 19.90
C TYR A 14 -16.17 -2.74 18.58
N ARG A 15 -14.92 -3.21 18.60
CA ARG A 15 -14.27 -3.81 17.44
C ARG A 15 -14.99 -5.09 16.98
N GLU A 16 -15.44 -5.92 17.91
CA GLU A 16 -16.21 -7.13 17.59
C GLU A 16 -17.61 -6.79 17.09
N LYS A 17 -18.24 -5.74 17.63
CA LYS A 17 -19.50 -5.19 17.10
C LYS A 17 -19.33 -4.75 15.63
N LEU A 18 -18.30 -3.96 15.32
CA LEU A 18 -18.01 -3.53 13.96
C LEU A 18 -17.75 -4.72 13.01
N ARG A 19 -17.01 -5.73 13.48
CA ARG A 19 -16.76 -6.96 12.73
C ARG A 19 -18.07 -7.64 12.31
N LYS A 20 -19.03 -7.75 13.24
CA LYS A 20 -20.35 -8.34 12.98
C LYS A 20 -21.18 -7.48 12.01
N GLU A 21 -21.22 -6.17 12.21
CA GLU A 21 -21.92 -5.23 11.32
C GLU A 21 -21.36 -5.24 9.89
N GLN A 22 -20.06 -5.46 9.75
CA GLN A 22 -19.37 -5.58 8.46
C GLN A 22 -19.51 -6.97 7.81
N GLY A 23 -20.29 -7.89 8.39
CA GLY A 23 -20.43 -9.26 7.88
C GLY A 23 -19.11 -10.03 7.87
N ASN A 24 -18.24 -9.76 8.85
CA ASN A 24 -16.91 -10.37 8.97
C ASN A 24 -15.99 -10.14 7.74
N ARG A 25 -16.14 -8.98 7.06
CA ARG A 25 -15.31 -8.57 5.92
C ARG A 25 -14.69 -7.20 6.11
N CYS A 26 -13.49 -7.03 5.56
CA CYS A 26 -12.79 -5.76 5.47
C CYS A 26 -13.47 -4.88 4.41
N PRO A 27 -13.92 -3.66 4.74
CA PRO A 27 -14.61 -2.79 3.78
C PRO A 27 -13.69 -2.22 2.70
N ILE A 28 -12.36 -2.29 2.88
CA ILE A 28 -11.39 -1.78 1.90
C ILE A 28 -10.98 -2.88 0.91
N THR A 29 -10.70 -4.08 1.40
CA THR A 29 -10.14 -5.18 0.58
C THR A 29 -11.15 -6.28 0.25
N GLY A 30 -12.30 -6.32 0.93
CA GLY A 30 -13.28 -7.41 0.83
C GLY A 30 -12.86 -8.72 1.52
N TRP A 31 -11.64 -8.80 2.04
CA TRP A 31 -11.10 -9.99 2.69
C TRP A 31 -11.81 -10.30 4.01
N HIS A 32 -11.81 -11.57 4.41
CA HIS A 32 -12.32 -11.97 5.71
C HIS A 32 -11.49 -11.39 6.85
N LEU A 33 -12.18 -10.96 7.91
CA LEU A 33 -11.52 -10.46 9.11
C LEU A 33 -11.11 -11.66 9.99
N THR A 34 -9.80 -11.78 10.22
CA THR A 34 -9.21 -12.70 11.19
C THR A 34 -9.17 -12.05 12.58
N ASP A 35 -8.44 -12.64 13.52
CA ASP A 35 -8.35 -12.12 14.89
C ASP A 35 -7.46 -10.87 15.00
N ASP A 36 -6.56 -10.64 14.03
CA ASP A 36 -5.69 -9.46 14.00
C ASP A 36 -6.36 -8.23 13.36
N ILE A 37 -7.41 -7.76 14.04
CA ILE A 37 -8.17 -6.58 13.64
C ILE A 37 -7.92 -5.38 14.56
N VAL A 38 -8.08 -4.17 14.03
CA VAL A 38 -8.01 -2.91 14.75
C VAL A 38 -9.24 -2.06 14.43
N ALA A 39 -9.66 -1.23 15.37
CA ALA A 39 -10.76 -0.30 15.16
C ALA A 39 -10.18 1.02 14.63
N ASP A 40 -10.39 1.25 13.34
CA ASP A 40 -9.92 2.43 12.63
C ASP A 40 -10.78 3.66 12.97
N HIS A 41 -10.17 4.84 12.92
CA HIS A 41 -10.82 6.11 13.22
C HIS A 41 -10.25 7.25 12.39
N CYS A 42 -11.06 8.28 12.17
CA CYS A 42 -10.61 9.49 11.50
C CYS A 42 -9.70 10.32 12.42
N HIS A 43 -8.45 10.52 12.05
CA HIS A 43 -7.50 11.31 12.86
C HIS A 43 -7.86 12.81 12.95
N LYS A 44 -8.78 13.33 12.12
CA LYS A 44 -9.24 14.73 12.18
C LYS A 44 -10.42 14.92 13.13
N THR A 45 -11.40 14.02 13.09
CA THR A 45 -12.65 14.16 13.85
C THR A 45 -12.70 13.25 15.10
N GLY A 46 -11.81 12.27 15.20
CA GLY A 46 -11.83 11.25 16.24
C GLY A 46 -12.93 10.20 16.08
N MET A 47 -13.76 10.30 15.02
CA MET A 47 -14.89 9.39 14.80
C MET A 47 -14.38 8.02 14.35
N MET A 48 -14.91 6.97 14.98
CA MET A 48 -14.66 5.59 14.57
C MET A 48 -15.17 5.36 13.15
N ARG A 49 -14.44 4.54 12.39
CA ARG A 49 -14.79 4.13 11.02
C ARG A 49 -15.20 2.67 11.01
N ALA A 50 -14.24 1.77 10.86
CA ALA A 50 -14.46 0.34 10.64
C ALA A 50 -13.45 -0.52 11.40
N ALA A 51 -13.76 -1.81 11.56
CA ALA A 51 -12.76 -2.81 11.90
C ALA A 51 -11.96 -3.18 10.63
N LEU A 52 -10.64 -3.01 10.69
CA LEU A 52 -9.71 -3.33 9.61
C LEU A 52 -8.66 -4.33 10.08
N PRO A 53 -8.10 -5.18 9.20
CA PRO A 53 -6.87 -5.89 9.52
C PRO A 53 -5.77 -4.90 9.87
N ARG A 54 -4.93 -5.21 10.88
CA ARG A 54 -3.87 -4.31 11.36
C ARG A 54 -2.99 -3.76 10.24
N TRP A 55 -2.61 -4.62 9.29
CA TRP A 55 -1.78 -4.23 8.15
C TRP A 55 -2.50 -3.26 7.21
N VAL A 56 -3.78 -3.52 6.89
CA VAL A 56 -4.58 -2.64 6.02
C VAL A 56 -4.72 -1.26 6.65
N ASN A 57 -4.97 -1.19 7.96
CA ASN A 57 -5.03 0.08 8.69
C ASN A 57 -3.69 0.85 8.64
N ALA A 58 -2.58 0.15 8.83
CA ALA A 58 -1.25 0.76 8.77
C ALA A 58 -0.92 1.31 7.37
N VAL A 59 -1.31 0.60 6.31
CA VAL A 59 -1.15 1.06 4.93
C VAL A 59 -2.06 2.25 4.65
N LEU A 60 -3.33 2.19 5.06
CA LEU A 60 -4.28 3.30 4.89
C LEU A 60 -3.74 4.60 5.50
N GLY A 61 -3.22 4.55 6.73
CA GLY A 61 -2.65 5.73 7.38
C GLY A 61 -1.45 6.32 6.62
N ARG A 62 -0.62 5.48 5.99
CA ARG A 62 0.46 5.97 5.10
C ARG A 62 -0.10 6.60 3.84
N VAL A 63 -1.07 5.96 3.20
CA VAL A 63 -1.70 6.46 1.97
C VAL A 63 -2.36 7.83 2.23
N GLU A 64 -3.14 7.97 3.29
CA GLU A 64 -3.79 9.24 3.64
C GLU A 64 -2.79 10.35 3.94
N ASN A 65 -1.72 10.05 4.68
CA ASN A 65 -0.66 11.00 4.99
C ASN A 65 0.06 11.46 3.72
N TRP A 66 0.50 10.54 2.86
CA TRP A 66 1.22 10.87 1.64
C TRP A 66 0.35 11.58 0.60
N ALA A 67 -0.89 11.14 0.43
CA ALA A 67 -1.84 11.79 -0.47
C ALA A 67 -2.13 13.24 -0.03
N GLY A 68 -2.16 13.51 1.28
CA GLY A 68 -2.32 14.88 1.80
C GLY A 68 -1.17 15.83 1.45
N ARG A 69 0.00 15.30 1.04
CA ARG A 69 1.19 16.10 0.69
C ARG A 69 1.24 16.57 -0.75
N VAL A 70 0.33 16.11 -1.61
CA VAL A 70 0.26 16.49 -3.03
C VAL A 70 0.12 18.01 -3.21
N GLY A 71 -0.41 18.71 -2.21
CA GLY A 71 -0.58 20.17 -2.25
C GLY A 71 -1.74 20.60 -3.16
N GLY A 72 -1.84 21.90 -3.43
CA GLY A 72 -2.80 22.45 -4.41
C GLY A 72 -4.28 22.31 -4.04
N GLY A 73 -4.61 21.97 -2.79
CA GLY A 73 -5.99 21.86 -2.33
C GLY A 73 -6.74 20.62 -2.84
N VAL A 74 -6.06 19.66 -3.47
CA VAL A 74 -6.71 18.44 -3.97
C VAL A 74 -7.17 17.57 -2.79
N PRO A 75 -8.47 17.24 -2.68
CA PRO A 75 -8.94 16.34 -1.63
C PRO A 75 -8.34 14.94 -1.78
N VAL A 76 -7.86 14.36 -0.68
CA VAL A 76 -7.25 13.01 -0.65
C VAL A 76 -8.10 11.95 -1.36
N PRO A 77 -9.44 11.84 -1.13
CA PRO A 77 -10.24 10.83 -1.83
C PRO A 77 -10.28 11.04 -3.35
N THR A 78 -10.28 12.30 -3.81
CA THR A 78 -10.27 12.62 -5.24
C THR A 78 -8.95 12.21 -5.86
N PHE A 79 -7.84 12.52 -5.21
CA PHE A 79 -6.50 12.12 -5.66
C PHE A 79 -6.39 10.59 -5.79
N LEU A 80 -6.78 9.85 -4.76
CA LEU A 80 -6.67 8.38 -4.77
C LEU A 80 -7.53 7.72 -5.85
N ARG A 81 -8.75 8.21 -6.09
CA ARG A 81 -9.59 7.74 -7.21
C ARG A 81 -8.92 8.01 -8.56
N LYS A 82 -8.37 9.21 -8.75
CA LYS A 82 -7.67 9.57 -9.99
C LYS A 82 -6.39 8.79 -10.19
N CYS A 83 -5.69 8.40 -9.13
CA CYS A 83 -4.57 7.47 -9.23
C CYS A 83 -5.01 6.09 -9.74
N ALA A 84 -6.14 5.56 -9.23
CA ALA A 84 -6.69 4.29 -9.72
C ALA A 84 -7.05 4.40 -11.20
N ASP A 85 -7.84 5.41 -11.59
CA ASP A 85 -8.22 5.68 -12.99
C ASP A 85 -6.97 5.74 -13.91
N TYR A 86 -5.93 6.46 -13.48
CA TYR A 86 -4.69 6.64 -14.25
C TYR A 86 -3.93 5.32 -14.45
N ILE A 87 -3.77 4.53 -13.38
CA ILE A 87 -3.04 3.26 -13.45
C ILE A 87 -3.78 2.29 -14.37
N GLU A 88 -5.10 2.14 -14.20
CA GLU A 88 -5.93 1.27 -15.02
C GLU A 88 -5.88 1.67 -16.51
N HIS A 89 -5.94 2.97 -16.80
CA HIS A 89 -5.84 3.47 -18.16
C HIS A 89 -4.54 3.02 -18.85
N TYR A 90 -3.37 3.22 -18.23
CA TYR A 90 -2.10 2.86 -18.87
C TYR A 90 -1.77 1.36 -18.83
N GLN A 91 -2.49 0.57 -18.01
CA GLN A 91 -2.46 -0.90 -18.12
C GLN A 91 -3.21 -1.38 -19.37
N LEU A 92 -4.34 -0.76 -19.69
CA LEU A 92 -5.15 -1.09 -20.86
C LEU A 92 -4.60 -0.46 -22.15
N PHE A 93 -4.02 0.73 -22.04
CA PHE A 93 -3.51 1.53 -23.16
C PHE A 93 -2.03 1.90 -22.93
N PRO A 94 -1.10 0.93 -22.93
CA PRO A 94 0.32 1.22 -22.74
C PRO A 94 0.88 2.05 -23.91
N SER A 95 1.82 2.96 -23.62
CA SER A 95 2.43 3.82 -24.65
C SER A 95 3.38 3.08 -25.60
N PHE A 96 3.76 1.84 -25.29
CA PHE A 96 4.78 1.04 -25.98
C PHE A 96 6.16 1.74 -26.13
N VAL A 97 6.41 2.78 -25.33
CA VAL A 97 7.70 3.49 -25.29
C VAL A 97 8.34 3.28 -23.93
N PHE A 98 9.58 2.78 -23.93
CA PHE A 98 10.36 2.65 -22.71
C PHE A 98 10.97 3.99 -22.28
N HIS A 99 10.97 4.26 -20.97
CA HIS A 99 11.76 5.35 -20.42
C HIS A 99 13.26 5.09 -20.69
N PRO A 100 14.09 6.08 -21.08
CA PRO A 100 15.50 5.85 -21.44
C PRO A 100 16.34 5.15 -20.36
N LEU A 101 15.99 5.34 -19.09
CA LEU A 101 16.66 4.67 -17.95
C LEU A 101 16.09 3.28 -17.61
N HIS A 102 14.99 2.87 -18.25
CA HIS A 102 14.40 1.56 -18.04
C HIS A 102 15.16 0.52 -18.84
N LYS A 103 15.88 -0.36 -18.12
CA LYS A 103 16.50 -1.52 -18.75
C LYS A 103 15.45 -2.58 -19.05
N THR A 104 15.35 -2.92 -20.34
CA THR A 104 14.57 -4.05 -20.82
C THR A 104 15.04 -5.36 -20.17
N PRO A 105 14.20 -6.41 -20.16
CA PRO A 105 14.61 -7.71 -19.65
C PRO A 105 15.89 -8.25 -20.31
N GLU A 106 16.09 -7.95 -21.60
CA GLU A 106 17.27 -8.36 -22.38
C GLU A 106 18.53 -7.62 -21.93
N GLU A 107 18.46 -6.29 -21.81
CA GLU A 107 19.58 -5.49 -21.30
C GLU A 107 19.94 -5.85 -19.86
N LYS A 108 18.95 -6.20 -19.02
CA LYS A 108 19.19 -6.71 -17.66
C LYS A 108 19.95 -8.03 -17.69
N LYS A 109 19.57 -8.97 -18.56
CA LYS A 109 20.27 -10.26 -18.73
C LYS A 109 21.70 -10.04 -19.22
N GLU A 110 21.90 -9.16 -20.20
CA GLU A 110 23.22 -8.87 -20.73
C GLU A 110 24.13 -8.21 -19.69
N ALA A 111 23.60 -7.24 -18.94
CA ALA A 111 24.33 -6.61 -17.83
C ALA A 111 24.71 -7.63 -16.74
N ALA A 112 23.80 -8.57 -16.42
CA ALA A 112 24.09 -9.65 -15.48
C ALA A 112 25.19 -10.59 -16.00
N LYS A 113 25.15 -10.96 -17.29
CA LYS A 113 26.19 -11.79 -17.94
C LYS A 113 27.55 -11.10 -17.93
N LYS A 114 27.60 -9.82 -18.30
CA LYS A 114 28.82 -8.99 -18.25
C LYS A 114 29.38 -8.91 -16.82
N LYS A 115 28.52 -8.71 -15.82
CA LYS A 115 28.92 -8.69 -14.40
C LYS A 115 29.45 -10.05 -13.93
N ALA A 116 28.80 -11.15 -14.32
CA ALA A 116 29.25 -12.50 -13.99
C ALA A 116 30.59 -12.84 -14.65
N ALA A 117 30.79 -12.47 -15.92
CA ALA A 117 32.05 -12.65 -16.63
C ALA A 117 33.19 -11.90 -15.94
N LYS A 118 32.99 -10.62 -15.58
CA LYS A 118 33.98 -9.83 -14.82
C LYS A 118 34.33 -10.48 -13.47
N ARG A 119 33.33 -10.97 -12.71
CA ARG A 119 33.55 -11.67 -11.44
C ARG A 119 34.37 -12.96 -11.61
N ARG A 120 34.08 -13.73 -12.66
CA ARG A 120 34.84 -14.95 -12.99
C ARG A 120 36.29 -14.64 -13.36
N ALA A 121 36.51 -13.59 -14.16
CA ALA A 121 37.85 -13.15 -14.53
C ALA A 121 38.66 -12.69 -13.29
N ALA A 122 38.05 -11.90 -12.39
CA ALA A 122 38.69 -11.46 -11.15
C ALA A 122 39.07 -12.64 -10.24
N LYS A 123 38.15 -13.62 -10.04
CA LYS A 123 38.46 -14.84 -9.28
C LYS A 123 39.58 -15.67 -9.89
N LYS A 124 39.64 -15.78 -11.22
CA LYS A 124 40.74 -16.49 -11.90
C LYS A 124 42.08 -15.77 -11.71
N ALA A 125 42.09 -14.44 -11.68
CA ALA A 125 43.29 -13.64 -11.43
C ALA A 125 43.78 -13.73 -9.97
N GLU A 126 42.87 -13.91 -9.00
CA GLU A 126 43.23 -14.16 -7.59
C GLU A 126 43.77 -15.57 -7.34
N VAL A 127 43.26 -16.59 -8.03
CA VAL A 127 43.69 -18.00 -7.83
C VAL A 127 44.99 -18.33 -8.58
N GLY A 128 45.34 -17.56 -9.61
CA GLY A 128 46.58 -17.73 -10.39
C GLY A 128 47.79 -16.96 -9.86
N LYS A 129 47.71 -16.42 -8.64
CA LYS A 129 48.77 -15.68 -7.95
C LYS A 129 49.15 -16.40 -6.67
#